data_AF-A0A510E4I1-F1
#
_entry.id   AF-A0A510E4I1-F1
#
_cell.length_a   1.000
_cell.length_b   1.000
_cell.length_c   1.000
_cell.angle_alpha   90.00
_cell.angle_beta   90.00
_cell.angle_gamma   90.00
#
_symmetry.space_group_name_H-M   'P 1'
#
loop_
_entity.id
_entity.type
_entity.pdbx_description
1 polymer ?
#
loop_
_entity_poly.entity_id
_entity_poly.type
_entity_poly.pdbx_seq_one_letter_code
_entity_poly.pdbx_strand_id
1 'polypeptide(L)'
;MYELKVVLQSIRDGHVNPGDVVAKSGLPRYEILSMFHILEGLGLIETIYSRGSHKVYRLTKKGAEILDGLENGYNVEMTISKTHKENNSLEAGS
;
A
#
# COMPACT_ATOMS: atom_id res chain seq x y z
N MET A 1 -5.36 -13.84 -3.06
CA MET A 1 -4.33 -12.82 -3.42
C MET A 1 -4.50 -12.28 -4.83
N TYR A 2 -5.45 -12.80 -5.62
CA TYR A 2 -5.80 -12.24 -6.91
C TYR A 2 -6.29 -10.78 -6.77
N GLU A 3 -7.12 -10.54 -5.76
CA GLU A 3 -7.75 -9.26 -5.44
C GLU A 3 -6.72 -8.17 -5.12
N LEU A 4 -5.70 -8.52 -4.32
CA LEU A 4 -4.60 -7.61 -3.99
C LEU A 4 -3.84 -7.18 -5.24
N LYS A 5 -3.47 -8.14 -6.09
CA LYS A 5 -2.77 -7.84 -7.35
C LYS A 5 -3.62 -6.94 -8.24
N VAL A 6 -4.89 -7.28 -8.45
CA VAL A 6 -5.82 -6.51 -9.29
C VAL A 6 -5.95 -5.07 -8.81
N VAL A 7 -6.01 -4.84 -7.50
CA VAL A 7 -6.13 -3.48 -6.96
C VAL A 7 -4.83 -2.70 -7.05
N LEU A 8 -3.68 -3.30 -6.73
CA LEU A 8 -2.39 -2.63 -6.93
C LEU A 8 -2.15 -2.30 -8.41
N GLN A 9 -2.50 -3.20 -9.34
CA GLN A 9 -2.47 -2.96 -10.79
C GLN A 9 -3.37 -1.79 -11.20
N SER A 10 -4.57 -1.70 -10.62
CA SER A 10 -5.52 -0.62 -10.92
C SER A 10 -5.02 0.77 -10.50
N ILE A 11 -4.09 0.83 -9.54
CA ILE A 11 -3.48 2.06 -9.01
C ILE A 11 -2.15 2.40 -9.72
N ARG A 12 -1.48 1.40 -10.34
CA ARG A 12 -0.15 1.56 -10.96
C ARG A 12 -0.04 2.75 -11.91
N ASP A 13 -1.03 2.89 -12.79
CA ASP A 13 -0.92 3.79 -13.94
C ASP A 13 -1.38 5.23 -13.65
N GLY A 14 -1.70 5.56 -12.39
CA GLY A 14 -1.96 6.97 -12.05
C GLY A 14 -2.64 7.23 -10.71
N HIS A 15 -3.06 8.49 -10.60
CA HIS A 15 -3.76 9.04 -9.47
C HIS A 15 -5.23 8.63 -9.50
N VAL A 16 -5.62 7.71 -8.63
CA VAL A 16 -6.97 7.12 -8.65
C VAL A 16 -7.72 7.35 -7.35
N ASN A 17 -9.03 7.51 -7.44
CA ASN A 17 -9.92 7.38 -6.29
C ASN A 17 -10.44 5.93 -6.19
N PRO A 18 -10.99 5.50 -5.03
CA PRO A 18 -11.54 4.15 -4.88
C PRO A 18 -12.65 3.80 -5.89
N GLY A 19 -13.44 4.79 -6.30
CA GLY A 19 -14.49 4.60 -7.31
C GLY A 19 -13.94 4.23 -8.69
N ASP A 20 -12.82 4.83 -9.09
CA ASP A 20 -12.13 4.49 -10.34
C ASP A 20 -11.68 3.02 -10.33
N VAL A 21 -11.17 2.55 -9.18
CA VAL A 21 -10.72 1.17 -9.01
C VAL A 21 -11.90 0.19 -9.03
N VAL A 22 -13.05 0.54 -8.44
CA VAL A 22 -14.28 -0.28 -8.57
C VAL A 22 -14.65 -0.47 -10.04
N ALA A 23 -14.64 0.61 -10.82
CA ALA A 23 -15.00 0.56 -12.24
C ALA A 23 -14.01 -0.26 -13.08
N LYS A 24 -12.70 -0.18 -12.78
CA LYS A 24 -11.64 -0.91 -13.50
C LYS A 24 -11.54 -2.39 -13.14
N SER A 25 -11.72 -2.71 -11.86
CA SER A 25 -11.49 -4.06 -11.32
C SER A 25 -12.72 -4.97 -11.37
N GLY A 26 -13.93 -4.39 -11.40
CA GLY A 26 -15.18 -5.13 -11.25
C GLY A 26 -15.42 -5.69 -9.84
N LEU A 27 -14.55 -5.36 -8.88
CA LEU A 27 -14.68 -5.82 -7.50
C LEU A 27 -15.76 -5.03 -6.73
N PRO A 28 -16.42 -5.66 -5.73
CA PRO A 28 -17.40 -4.98 -4.91
C PRO A 28 -16.83 -3.74 -4.20
N ARG A 29 -17.62 -2.66 -4.16
CA ARG A 29 -17.20 -1.38 -3.56
C ARG A 29 -16.69 -1.53 -2.13
N TYR A 30 -17.33 -2.35 -1.31
CA TYR A 30 -16.93 -2.53 0.09
C TYR A 30 -15.53 -3.15 0.20
N GLU A 31 -15.17 -4.09 -0.70
CA GLU A 31 -13.83 -4.70 -0.72
C GLU A 31 -12.75 -3.71 -1.11
N ILE A 32 -13.02 -2.89 -2.13
CA ILE A 32 -12.11 -1.83 -2.55
C ILE A 32 -11.88 -0.83 -1.42
N LEU A 33 -12.94 -0.37 -0.75
CA LEU A 33 -12.80 0.57 0.36
C LEU A 33 -12.01 -0.03 1.53
N SER A 34 -12.30 -1.28 1.93
CA SER A 34 -11.56 -1.97 2.97
C SER A 34 -10.08 -2.14 2.60
N MET A 35 -9.80 -2.51 1.35
CA MET A 35 -8.43 -2.70 0.89
C MET A 35 -7.66 -1.37 0.81
N PHE A 36 -8.27 -0.27 0.39
CA PHE A 36 -7.62 1.05 0.43
C PHE A 36 -7.22 1.43 1.86
N HIS A 37 -8.08 1.20 2.85
CA HIS A 37 -7.75 1.45 4.26
C HIS A 37 -6.58 0.60 4.74
N ILE A 38 -6.55 -0.69 4.40
CA ILE A 38 -5.47 -1.61 4.79
C ILE A 38 -4.16 -1.23 4.10
N LEU A 39 -4.18 -1.01 2.78
CA LEU A 39 -2.99 -0.68 2.01
C LEU A 39 -2.38 0.67 2.43
N GLU A 40 -3.21 1.65 2.75
CA GLU A 40 -2.77 2.95 3.29
C GLU A 40 -2.13 2.73 4.68
N GLY A 41 -2.77 1.95 5.56
CA GLY A 41 -2.22 1.60 6.88
C GLY A 41 -0.90 0.83 6.83
N LEU A 42 -0.68 0.03 5.78
CA LEU A 42 0.58 -0.68 5.53
C LEU A 42 1.63 0.17 4.79
N GLY A 43 1.29 1.39 4.38
CA GLY A 43 2.17 2.28 3.62
C GLY A 43 2.45 1.80 2.19
N LEU A 44 1.57 0.98 1.61
CA LEU A 44 1.69 0.51 0.23
C LEU A 44 1.05 1.48 -0.77
N ILE A 45 0.10 2.28 -0.31
CA ILE A 45 -0.46 3.41 -1.06
C ILE A 45 -0.42 4.67 -0.19
N GLU A 46 -0.46 5.83 -0.82
CA GLU A 46 -0.52 7.11 -0.12
C GLU A 46 -1.56 8.04 -0.73
N THR A 47 -2.23 8.83 0.12
CA THR A 47 -3.12 9.91 -0.31
C THR A 47 -2.29 11.08 -0.81
N ILE A 48 -2.50 11.51 -2.06
CA ILE A 48 -1.81 12.67 -2.66
C ILE A 48 -2.68 13.92 -2.74
N TYR A 49 -4.00 13.74 -2.60
CA TYR A 49 -4.98 14.82 -2.60
C TYR A 49 -6.15 14.42 -1.73
N SER A 50 -6.62 15.36 -0.92
CA SER A 50 -7.81 15.19 -0.09
C SER A 50 -8.59 16.50 -0.03
N ARG A 51 -9.88 16.47 -0.39
CA ARG A 51 -10.82 17.57 -0.21
C ARG A 51 -12.18 17.02 0.22
N GLY A 52 -12.51 17.19 1.49
CA GLY A 52 -13.71 16.59 2.07
C GLY A 52 -13.65 15.05 1.99
N SER A 53 -14.67 14.43 1.39
CA SER A 53 -14.71 12.99 1.15
C SER A 53 -13.96 12.53 -0.10
N HIS A 54 -13.53 13.45 -0.96
CA HIS A 54 -12.81 13.12 -2.18
C HIS A 54 -11.32 12.92 -1.86
N LYS A 55 -10.83 11.69 -2.06
CA LYS A 55 -9.42 11.31 -1.88
C LYS A 55 -8.89 10.67 -3.14
N VAL A 56 -7.64 11.01 -3.46
CA VAL A 56 -6.90 10.44 -4.59
C VAL A 56 -5.62 9.82 -4.07
N TYR A 57 -5.29 8.65 -4.60
CA TYR A 57 -4.23 7.78 -4.12
C TYR A 57 -3.25 7.43 -5.23
N ARG A 58 -2.02 7.05 -4.84
CA ARG A 58 -1.04 6.40 -5.70
C ARG A 58 -0.31 5.28 -4.95
N LEU A 59 0.37 4.40 -5.69
CA LEU A 59 1.31 3.44 -5.09
C LEU A 59 2.50 4.17 -4.46
N THR A 60 2.93 3.73 -3.30
CA THR A 60 4.27 4.07 -2.78
C THR A 60 5.32 3.24 -3.52
N LYS A 61 6.61 3.55 -3.31
CA LYS A 61 7.70 2.70 -3.81
C LYS A 61 7.55 1.24 -3.36
N LYS A 62 7.23 1.04 -2.07
CA LYS A 62 7.00 -0.29 -1.50
C LYS A 62 5.77 -0.98 -2.12
N GLY A 63 4.70 -0.24 -2.38
CA GLY A 63 3.53 -0.76 -3.09
C GLY A 63 3.86 -1.25 -4.51
N ALA A 64 4.70 -0.51 -5.22
CA ALA A 64 5.17 -0.89 -6.55
C ALA A 64 6.06 -2.15 -6.53
N GLU A 65 6.98 -2.26 -5.56
CA GLU A 65 7.82 -3.45 -5.36
C GLU A 65 6.99 -4.70 -5.05
N ILE A 66 5.96 -4.58 -4.21
CA ILE A 66 5.03 -5.69 -3.93
C ILE A 66 4.27 -6.08 -5.20
N LEU A 67 3.77 -5.10 -5.97
CA LEU A 67 3.08 -5.39 -7.22
C LEU A 67 3.98 -6.14 -8.22
N ASP A 68 5.21 -5.68 -8.41
CA ASP A 68 6.18 -6.34 -9.29
C ASP A 68 6.44 -7.78 -8.83
N GLY A 69 6.61 -8.00 -7.51
CA GLY A 69 6.72 -9.34 -6.95
C GLY A 69 5.52 -10.24 -7.30
N LEU A 70 4.30 -9.73 -7.16
CA LEU A 70 3.08 -10.47 -7.50
C LEU A 70 2.94 -10.76 -9.00
N GLU A 71 3.39 -9.84 -9.86
CA GLU A 71 3.39 -10.04 -11.32
C GLU A 71 4.40 -11.11 -11.75
N ASN A 72 5.50 -11.25 -11.02
CA ASN A 72 6.53 -12.27 -11.23
C ASN A 72 6.22 -13.61 -10.52
N GLY A 73 5.04 -13.78 -9.91
CA GLY A 73 4.60 -15.03 -9.30
C GLY A 73 5.17 -15.30 -7.90
N TYR A 74 5.76 -14.30 -7.24
CA TYR A 74 6.16 -14.40 -5.85
C TYR A 74 4.95 -14.31 -4.90
N ASN A 75 5.12 -14.85 -3.70
CA ASN A 75 4.13 -14.74 -2.63
C ASN A 75 4.54 -13.62 -1.65
N VAL A 76 3.55 -12.96 -1.04
CA VAL A 76 3.81 -11.99 0.03
C VAL A 76 3.81 -12.72 1.37
N GLU A 77 4.94 -12.64 2.07
CA GLU A 77 5.07 -13.04 3.47
C GLU A 77 5.18 -11.77 4.34
N MET A 78 4.45 -11.74 5.45
CA MET A 78 4.47 -10.60 6.38
C MET A 78 4.93 -11.07 7.75
N THR A 79 6.00 -10.45 8.25
CA THR A 79 6.57 -10.74 9.57
C THR A 79 6.59 -9.47 10.42
N ILE A 80 6.15 -9.60 11.68
CA ILE A 80 6.23 -8.52 12.68
C ILE A 80 7.39 -8.84 13.61
N SER A 81 8.37 -7.96 13.69
CA SER A 81 9.53 -8.08 14.58
C SER A 81 9.67 -6.83 15.44
N LYS A 82 10.32 -6.99 16.59
CA LYS A 82 10.58 -5.88 17.51
C LYS A 82 11.73 -5.05 16.97
N THR A 83 11.48 -3.77 16.66
CA THR A 83 12.56 -2.84 16.30
C THR A 83 13.42 -2.60 17.53
N HIS A 84 14.61 -3.22 17.58
CA HIS A 84 15.63 -2.82 18.55
C HIS A 84 16.19 -1.46 18.09
N LYS A 85 15.84 -0.38 18.79
CA LYS A 85 16.62 0.87 18.72
C LYS A 85 17.94 0.58 19.43
N GLU A 86 19.04 0.54 18.68
CA GLU A 86 20.38 0.61 19.26
C GLU A 86 20.53 1.95 20.00
N ASN A 87 20.64 1.90 21.33
CA ASN A 87 21.13 3.03 22.10
C ASN A 87 22.64 3.12 21.86
N ASN A 88 23.06 3.97 20.92
CA ASN A 88 24.46 4.38 20.83
C ASN A 88 24.63 5.74 21.53
N SER A 89 24.53 5.73 22.86
CA SER A 89 25.19 6.76 23.68
C SER A 89 26.56 6.21 24.01
N LEU A 90 27.54 6.60 23.19
CA LEU A 90 28.95 6.43 23.48
C LEU A 90 29.23 6.93 24.89
N GLU A 91 29.66 6.02 25.75
CA GLU A 91 30.55 6.36 26.86
C GLU A 91 31.80 7.01 26.27
N ALA A 92 31.77 8.33 26.10
CA ALA A 92 32.99 9.11 26.10
C ALA A 92 33.44 9.19 27.57
N GLY A 93 34.21 8.18 27.98
CA GLY A 93 34.90 8.20 29.25
C GLY A 93 36.01 9.26 29.30
N SER A 94 36.42 9.51 30.54
CA SER A 94 37.55 10.35 31.02
C SER A 94 37.19 11.78 31.41
#